data_AF-A0A819GNC7-F1
#
_entry.id   AF-A0A819GNC7-F1
#
_cell.length_a   1.000
_cell.length_b   1.000
_cell.length_c   1.000
_cell.angle_alpha   90.00
_cell.angle_beta   90.00
_cell.angle_gamma   90.00
#
_symmetry.space_group_name_H-M   'P 1'
#
loop_
_entity.id
_entity.type
_entity.pdbx_description
1 polymer ?
#
loop_
_entity_poly.entity_id
_entity_poly.type
_entity_poly.pdbx_seq_one_letter_code
_entity_poly.pdbx_strand_id
1 'polypeptide(L)'
;MKKKPGSTTKVQTILDAFKLFFTNEILDEIVFHTNRYAEQYFDQNTGSRQVSSTVSSKSRRWKPTDRVELEAFIGLLIQSGVNRGNHELLNDLWDISQSRPLYRATMSLQRFRIKSEYN
;
A
#
# COMPACT_ATOMS: atom_id res chain seq x y z
N MET A 1 16.71 -17.62 -44.46
CA MET A 1 17.17 -17.00 -43.20
C MET A 1 16.28 -17.45 -42.04
N LYS A 2 16.82 -18.12 -41.01
CA LYS A 2 16.09 -18.37 -39.77
C LYS A 2 16.16 -17.10 -38.90
N LYS A 3 15.02 -16.49 -38.55
CA LYS A 3 14.99 -15.43 -37.54
C LYS A 3 15.48 -16.05 -36.22
N LYS A 4 16.55 -15.53 -35.63
CA LYS A 4 16.87 -15.85 -34.22
C LYS A 4 15.67 -15.38 -33.39
N PRO A 5 15.17 -16.17 -32.42
CA PRO A 5 14.26 -15.61 -31.42
C PRO A 5 14.99 -14.44 -30.75
N GLY A 6 14.34 -13.28 -30.68
CA GLY A 6 14.82 -12.20 -29.82
C GLY A 6 14.94 -12.72 -28.39
N SER A 7 15.94 -12.26 -27.65
CA SER A 7 16.21 -12.73 -26.29
C SER A 7 15.19 -12.17 -25.28
N THR A 8 13.92 -12.58 -25.39
CA THR A 8 12.82 -12.27 -24.47
C THR A 8 12.92 -13.08 -23.16
N THR A 9 14.14 -13.23 -22.64
CA THR A 9 14.51 -14.19 -21.57
C THR A 9 14.37 -13.59 -20.16
N LYS A 10 13.90 -12.35 -20.02
CA LYS A 10 13.90 -11.60 -18.75
C LYS A 10 12.59 -11.63 -17.94
N VAL A 11 11.57 -12.36 -18.39
CA VAL A 11 10.31 -12.55 -17.65
C VAL A 11 10.10 -14.04 -17.47
N GLN A 12 10.22 -14.53 -16.22
CA GLN A 12 10.06 -15.95 -15.89
C GLN A 12 8.87 -16.20 -14.96
N THR A 13 8.45 -15.18 -14.23
CA THR A 13 7.35 -15.22 -13.25
C THR A 13 6.31 -14.14 -13.53
N ILE A 14 5.12 -14.31 -12.94
CA ILE A 14 4.06 -13.29 -12.94
C ILE A 14 4.56 -12.00 -12.27
N LEU A 15 5.44 -12.11 -11.26
CA LEU A 15 6.04 -10.96 -10.59
C LEU A 15 6.99 -10.18 -11.52
N ASP A 16 7.79 -10.87 -12.34
CA ASP A 16 8.65 -10.20 -13.34
C ASP A 16 7.82 -9.44 -14.37
N ALA A 17 6.71 -10.03 -14.82
CA ALA A 17 5.77 -9.39 -15.75
C ALA A 17 5.11 -8.15 -15.11
N PHE A 18 4.72 -8.25 -13.84
CA PHE A 18 4.16 -7.12 -13.08
C PHE A 18 5.16 -5.96 -12.93
N LYS A 19 6.42 -6.28 -12.66
CA LYS A 19 7.52 -5.29 -12.51
C LYS A 19 7.91 -4.57 -13.81
N LEU A 20 7.35 -4.96 -14.97
CA LEU A 20 7.44 -4.17 -16.20
C LEU A 20 6.52 -2.94 -16.17
N PHE A 21 5.43 -2.97 -15.41
CA PHE A 21 4.46 -1.88 -15.28
C PHE A 21 4.74 -1.03 -14.03
N PHE A 22 5.05 -1.69 -12.92
CA PHE A 22 5.48 -1.05 -11.67
C PHE A 22 6.99 -1.22 -11.51
N THR A 23 7.75 -0.36 -12.18
CA THR A 23 9.21 -0.36 -12.08
C THR A 23 9.65 0.17 -10.71
N ASN A 24 10.91 -0.09 -10.31
CA ASN A 24 11.44 0.38 -9.04
C ASN A 24 11.36 1.91 -8.89
N GLU A 25 11.57 2.63 -10.00
CA GLU A 25 11.59 4.08 -10.07
C GLU A 25 10.18 4.66 -9.85
N ILE A 26 9.16 4.04 -10.45
CA ILE A 26 7.75 4.40 -10.22
C ILE A 26 7.36 4.15 -8.77
N LEU A 27 7.76 2.99 -8.22
CA LEU A 27 7.48 2.66 -6.82
C LEU A 27 8.17 3.62 -5.84
N ASP A 28 9.42 4.00 -6.11
CA ASP A 28 10.16 4.96 -5.28
C ASP A 28 9.54 6.36 -5.34
N GLU A 29 9.08 6.83 -6.51
CA GLU A 29 8.43 8.14 -6.60
C GLU A 29 7.06 8.15 -5.91
N ILE A 30 6.29 7.06 -5.98
CA ILE A 30 5.06 6.93 -5.18
C ILE A 30 5.40 7.00 -3.69
N VAL A 31 6.39 6.24 -3.21
CA VAL A 31 6.84 6.29 -1.81
C VAL A 31 7.26 7.70 -1.40
N PHE A 32 8.06 8.38 -2.22
CA PHE A 32 8.54 9.74 -1.97
C PHE A 32 7.39 10.74 -1.88
N HIS A 33 6.51 10.77 -2.88
CA HIS A 33 5.38 11.70 -2.92
C HIS A 33 4.32 11.42 -1.85
N THR A 34 3.97 10.16 -1.58
CA THR A 34 3.03 9.81 -0.49
C THR A 34 3.59 10.23 0.87
N ASN A 35 4.88 10.00 1.13
CA ASN A 35 5.50 10.43 2.39
C ASN A 35 5.53 11.96 2.53
N ARG A 36 5.97 12.66 1.49
CA ARG A 36 6.02 14.13 1.47
C ARG A 36 4.64 14.77 1.66
N TYR A 37 3.60 14.24 0.99
CA TYR A 37 2.24 14.73 1.14
C TYR A 37 1.71 14.51 2.56
N ALA A 38 1.94 13.32 3.12
CA ALA A 38 1.54 13.03 4.48
C ALA A 38 2.27 13.93 5.50
N GLU A 39 3.59 14.12 5.39
CA GLU A 39 4.34 15.06 6.25
C GLU A 39 3.72 16.46 6.22
N GLN A 40 3.46 17.01 5.03
CA GLN A 40 2.78 18.30 4.87
C GLN A 40 1.39 18.33 5.52
N TYR A 41 0.57 17.30 5.32
CA TYR A 41 -0.76 17.21 5.89
C TYR A 41 -0.74 17.10 7.42
N PHE A 42 0.15 16.28 7.98
CA PHE A 42 0.25 16.08 9.42
C PHE A 42 0.89 17.28 10.13
N ASP A 43 1.88 17.96 9.53
CA ASP A 43 2.45 19.19 10.11
C ASP A 43 1.40 20.31 10.17
N GLN A 44 0.65 20.53 9.08
CA GLN A 44 -0.43 21.52 9.03
C GLN A 44 -1.56 21.22 10.03
N ASN A 45 -1.93 19.95 10.20
CA ASN A 45 -3.02 19.55 11.10
C ASN A 45 -2.58 19.30 12.57
N THR A 46 -1.28 19.26 12.86
CA THR A 46 -0.75 19.09 14.23
C THR A 46 -0.35 20.42 14.88
N GLY A 47 -0.14 21.49 14.09
CA GLY A 47 0.26 22.82 14.56
C GLY A 47 -0.66 23.51 15.60
N SER A 48 -1.83 22.96 15.89
CA SER A 48 -2.78 23.45 16.91
C SER A 48 -2.95 22.54 18.13
N ARG A 49 -2.24 21.40 18.21
CA ARG A 49 -2.32 20.48 19.35
C ARG A 49 -0.99 20.30 20.07
N GLN A 50 -0.63 21.31 20.88
CA GLN A 50 0.06 21.02 22.13
C GLN A 50 -0.88 20.25 23.07
N VAL A 51 -0.98 18.93 22.87
CA VAL A 51 -1.74 18.04 23.75
C VAL A 51 -0.77 17.05 24.38
N SER A 52 -0.42 17.39 25.62
CA SER A 52 -0.04 16.58 26.77
C SER A 52 0.37 15.12 26.54
N SER A 53 1.44 14.72 27.23
CA SER A 53 2.02 13.38 27.29
C SER A 53 1.14 12.33 28.00
N THR A 54 -0.06 12.07 27.47
CA THR A 54 -0.86 10.89 27.80
C THR A 54 -0.88 9.90 26.62
N VAL A 55 -0.90 8.61 26.97
CA VAL A 55 -0.34 7.52 26.14
C VAL A 55 -1.14 7.24 24.85
N SER A 56 -2.36 7.77 24.70
CA SER A 56 -3.26 7.49 23.56
C SER A 56 -2.94 8.26 22.26
N SER A 57 -2.21 9.38 22.32
CA SER A 57 -1.98 10.24 21.15
C SER A 57 -0.91 9.72 20.17
N LYS A 58 -0.06 8.76 20.58
CA LYS A 58 0.99 8.19 19.71
C LYS A 58 0.44 7.39 18.52
N SER A 59 -0.79 6.88 18.59
CA SER A 59 -1.39 5.99 17.59
C SER A 59 -1.87 6.68 16.30
N ARG A 60 -1.87 8.03 16.26
CA ARG A 60 -2.31 8.84 15.10
C ARG A 60 -1.20 9.61 14.41
N ARG A 61 0.07 9.37 14.77
CA ARG A 61 1.20 9.93 14.01
C ARG A 61 1.39 9.14 12.72
N TRP A 62 1.54 9.83 11.59
CA TRP A 62 2.00 9.20 10.36
C TRP A 62 3.35 8.51 10.59
N LYS A 63 3.43 7.26 10.16
CA LYS A 63 4.70 6.57 9.95
C LYS A 63 4.98 6.62 8.44
N PRO A 64 6.20 7.00 8.00
CA PRO A 64 6.59 6.88 6.60
C PRO A 64 6.32 5.48 6.05
N THR A 65 5.83 5.45 4.81
CA THR A 65 5.72 4.26 3.98
C THR A 65 7.09 3.91 3.41
N ASP A 66 7.40 2.62 3.31
CA ASP A 66 8.55 2.10 2.56
C ASP A 66 8.07 1.30 1.33
N ARG A 67 9.00 0.88 0.45
CA ARG A 67 8.65 0.15 -0.78
C ARG A 67 7.98 -1.20 -0.49
N VAL A 68 8.38 -1.91 0.56
CA VAL A 68 7.78 -3.20 0.95
C VAL A 68 6.33 -3.00 1.35
N GLU A 69 6.04 -1.94 2.13
CA GLU A 69 4.68 -1.59 2.54
C GLU A 69 3.82 -1.01 1.39
N LEU A 70 4.44 -0.47 0.33
CA LEU A 70 3.74 -0.07 -0.90
C LEU A 70 3.44 -1.29 -1.80
N GLU A 71 4.41 -2.18 -2.04
CA GLU A 71 4.21 -3.42 -2.79
C GLU A 71 3.15 -4.30 -2.10
N ALA A 72 3.18 -4.37 -0.77
CA ALA A 72 2.15 -5.01 0.06
C ALA A 72 0.76 -4.38 -0.12
N PHE A 73 0.66 -3.04 -0.14
CA PHE A 73 -0.60 -2.32 -0.38
C PHE A 73 -1.16 -2.60 -1.77
N ILE A 74 -0.32 -2.54 -2.81
CA ILE A 74 -0.71 -2.85 -4.19
C ILE A 74 -1.16 -4.32 -4.32
N GLY A 75 -0.49 -5.26 -3.64
CA GLY A 75 -0.91 -6.65 -3.57
C GLY A 75 -2.33 -6.82 -3.00
N LEU A 76 -2.69 -6.07 -1.95
CA LEU A 76 -4.05 -6.08 -1.41
C LEU A 76 -5.08 -5.44 -2.37
N LEU A 77 -4.71 -4.39 -3.11
CA LEU A 77 -5.59 -3.79 -4.14
C LEU A 77 -5.87 -4.74 -5.31
N ILE A 78 -4.86 -5.48 -5.76
CA ILE A 78 -5.02 -6.52 -6.79
C ILE A 78 -5.94 -7.62 -6.26
N GLN A 79 -5.71 -8.07 -5.01
CA GLN A 79 -6.54 -9.09 -4.37
C GLN A 79 -8.00 -8.64 -4.19
N SER A 80 -8.27 -7.38 -3.83
CA SER A 80 -9.65 -6.89 -3.70
C SER A 80 -10.35 -6.75 -5.06
N GLY A 81 -9.63 -6.30 -6.10
CA GLY A 81 -10.12 -6.25 -7.47
C GLY A 81 -10.51 -7.63 -8.03
N VAL A 82 -9.67 -8.65 -7.81
CA VAL A 82 -9.95 -10.04 -8.22
C VAL A 82 -11.21 -10.60 -7.56
N ASN A 83 -11.45 -10.27 -6.28
CA ASN A 83 -12.61 -10.75 -5.53
C ASN A 83 -13.92 -9.98 -5.83
N ARG A 84 -13.92 -9.03 -6.78
CA ARG A 84 -15.06 -8.13 -7.06
C ARG A 84 -15.51 -7.31 -5.83
N GLY A 85 -14.58 -7.01 -4.93
CA GLY A 85 -14.84 -6.42 -3.60
C GLY A 85 -15.40 -4.99 -3.58
N ASN A 86 -15.84 -4.41 -4.71
CA ASN A 86 -16.45 -3.08 -4.78
C ASN A 86 -17.80 -2.97 -4.02
N HIS A 87 -18.35 -4.10 -3.57
CA HIS A 87 -19.58 -4.16 -2.77
C HIS A 87 -19.41 -4.84 -1.39
N GLU A 88 -18.22 -5.32 -1.04
CA GLU A 88 -17.93 -5.83 0.31
C GLU A 88 -17.48 -4.66 1.20
N LEU A 89 -17.93 -4.61 2.46
CA LEU A 89 -17.48 -3.55 3.34
C LEU A 89 -16.00 -3.76 3.68
N LEU A 90 -15.23 -2.67 3.75
CA LEU A 90 -13.81 -2.69 4.13
C LEU A 90 -13.54 -3.35 5.50
N ASN A 91 -14.56 -3.43 6.36
CA ASN A 91 -14.49 -4.18 7.62
C ASN A 91 -14.49 -5.70 7.39
N ASP A 92 -15.30 -6.20 6.46
CA ASP A 92 -15.55 -7.64 6.23
C ASP A 92 -14.30 -8.32 5.64
N LEU A 93 -13.58 -7.61 4.76
CA LEU A 93 -12.27 -8.03 4.24
C LEU A 93 -11.22 -8.26 5.35
N TRP A 94 -11.35 -7.57 6.49
CA TRP A 94 -10.47 -7.67 7.67
C TRP A 94 -11.13 -8.38 8.87
N ASP A 95 -12.38 -8.86 8.76
CA ASP A 95 -13.14 -9.46 9.86
C ASP A 95 -12.63 -10.85 10.26
N ILE A 96 -12.81 -11.26 11.52
CA ILE A 96 -12.28 -12.53 12.01
C ILE A 96 -13.01 -13.74 11.40
N SER A 97 -14.30 -13.63 11.11
CA SER A 97 -15.11 -14.73 10.59
C SER A 97 -15.01 -14.90 9.07
N GLN A 98 -14.77 -13.81 8.33
CA GLN A 98 -14.73 -13.83 6.85
C GLN A 98 -13.37 -13.48 6.23
N SER A 99 -12.39 -12.94 6.99
CA SER A 99 -11.13 -12.51 6.37
C SER A 99 -10.40 -13.66 5.70
N ARG A 100 -9.95 -13.41 4.48
CA ARG A 100 -8.85 -14.16 3.88
C ARG A 100 -7.59 -13.78 4.68
N PRO A 101 -6.87 -14.72 5.34
CA PRO A 101 -5.81 -14.40 6.32
C PRO A 101 -4.75 -13.42 5.82
N LEU A 102 -4.50 -13.41 4.51
CA LEU A 102 -3.61 -12.51 3.78
C LEU A 102 -3.82 -11.02 4.13
N TYR A 103 -5.06 -10.52 4.20
CA TYR A 103 -5.28 -9.07 4.45
C TYR A 103 -4.68 -8.60 5.78
N ARG A 104 -4.95 -9.35 6.87
CA ARG A 104 -4.42 -9.05 8.20
C ARG A 104 -2.96 -9.43 8.39
N ALA A 105 -2.47 -10.46 7.69
CA ALA A 105 -1.05 -10.81 7.67
C ALA A 105 -0.20 -9.74 6.95
N THR A 106 -0.78 -9.05 5.96
CA THR A 106 -0.09 -8.03 5.15
C THR A 106 -0.13 -6.64 5.78
N MET A 107 -1.29 -6.14 6.26
CA MET A 107 -1.34 -4.92 7.08
C MET A 107 -2.60 -4.82 7.96
N SER A 108 -2.57 -3.94 8.96
CA SER A 108 -3.75 -3.64 9.78
C SER A 108 -4.76 -2.76 9.01
N LEU A 109 -6.06 -2.96 9.28
CA LEU A 109 -7.15 -2.17 8.66
C LEU A 109 -6.96 -0.67 8.87
N GLN A 110 -6.49 -0.25 10.05
CA GLN A 110 -6.21 1.16 10.33
C GLN A 110 -5.10 1.71 9.43
N ARG A 111 -4.05 0.93 9.15
CA ARG A 111 -2.96 1.35 8.24
C ARG A 111 -3.44 1.39 6.80
N PHE A 112 -4.28 0.42 6.38
CA PHE A 112 -4.92 0.46 5.06
C PHE A 112 -5.80 1.71 4.90
N ARG A 113 -6.69 2.00 5.85
CA ARG A 113 -7.56 3.19 5.84
C ARG A 113 -6.79 4.49 5.70
N ILE A 114 -5.77 4.68 6.54
CA ILE A 114 -4.88 5.85 6.47
C ILE A 114 -4.25 5.97 5.07
N LYS A 115 -3.85 4.86 4.43
CA LYS A 115 -3.32 4.91 3.05
C LYS A 115 -4.39 5.15 1.98
N SER A 116 -5.62 4.64 2.15
CA SER A 116 -6.71 4.85 1.18
C SER A 116 -7.38 6.22 1.27
N GLU A 117 -7.30 6.89 2.42
CA GLU A 117 -7.87 8.23 2.65
C GLU A 117 -6.94 9.39 2.25
N TYR A 118 -5.64 9.11 2.03
CA TYR A 118 -4.60 10.12 1.75
C TYR A 118 -3.79 9.84 0.47
N ASN A 119 -4.43 9.24 -0.55
CA ASN A 119 -3.83 8.88 -1.84
C ASN A 119 -4.76 9.24 -3.01
#